data_AF-A0A0V1F3P8-F1
#
_entry.id   AF-A0A0V1F3P8-F1
#
_cell.length_a   1.000
_cell.length_b   1.000
_cell.length_c   1.000
_cell.angle_alpha   90.00
_cell.angle_beta   90.00
_cell.angle_gamma   90.00
#
_symmetry.space_group_name_H-M   'P 1'
#
loop_
_entity.id
_entity.type
_entity.pdbx_description
1 polymer ?
#
loop_
_entity_poly.entity_id
_entity_poly.type
_entity_poly.pdbx_seq_one_letter_code
_entity_poly.pdbx_strand_id
1 'polypeptide(L)' 'LKAELGMAHPTIWKLIDSLRKVQHARDLFYEQLVAGHQPPKKLKKYRDADNRIVRIVRQYIDRDIITYLQGLAHNYD' A
#
# COMPACT_ATOMS: atom_id res chain seq x y z
N LEU A 1 -11.83 1.18 -2.04
CA LEU A 1 -13.25 1.07 -2.47
C LEU A 1 -13.76 2.29 -3.23
N LYS A 2 -14.04 3.47 -2.64
CA LYS A 2 -14.56 4.63 -3.42
C LYS A 2 -13.69 5.00 -4.63
N ALA A 3 -12.37 5.02 -4.46
CA ALA A 3 -11.41 5.24 -5.55
C ALA A 3 -11.31 4.07 -6.56
N GLU A 4 -11.61 2.83 -6.14
CA GLU A 4 -11.61 1.64 -7.02
C GLU A 4 -12.93 1.51 -7.80
N LEU A 5 -14.03 2.00 -7.24
CA LEU A 5 -15.37 1.97 -7.84
C LEU A 5 -15.58 3.11 -8.84
N GLY A 6 -14.82 4.21 -8.74
CA GLY A 6 -14.84 5.34 -9.67
C GLY A 6 -16.19 6.06 -9.80
N MET A 7 -17.13 5.87 -8.87
CA MET A 7 -18.48 6.40 -8.95
C MET A 7 -18.86 7.17 -7.69
N ALA A 8 -19.43 8.37 -7.88
CA ALA A 8 -19.97 9.20 -6.80
C ALA A 8 -21.23 8.59 -6.17
N HIS A 9 -22.12 8.00 -6.99
CA HIS A 9 -23.37 7.38 -6.56
C HIS A 9 -23.69 6.12 -7.40
N PRO A 10 -23.11 4.95 -7.07
CA PRO A 10 -23.43 3.72 -7.76
C PRO A 10 -24.85 3.25 -7.40
N THR A 11 -25.58 2.73 -8.38
CA THR A 11 -26.77 1.91 -8.09
C THR A 11 -26.33 0.63 -7.39
N ILE A 12 -27.25 -0.03 -6.66
CA ILE A 12 -26.96 -1.29 -5.95
C ILE A 12 -26.34 -2.33 -6.92
N TRP A 13 -26.88 -2.45 -8.13
CA TRP A 13 -26.35 -3.34 -9.16
C TRP A 13 -24.91 -3.00 -9.57
N LYS A 14 -24.64 -1.71 -9.87
CA LYS A 14 -23.28 -1.26 -10.21
C LYS A 14 -22.30 -1.46 -9.05
N LEU A 15 -22.76 -1.34 -7.80
CA LEU A 15 -21.94 -1.63 -6.63
C LEU A 15 -21.59 -3.13 -6.57
N ILE A 16 -22.58 -4.02 -6.73
CA ILE A 16 -22.36 -5.47 -6.72
C ILE A 16 -21.37 -5.89 -7.81
N ASP A 17 -21.57 -5.40 -9.04
CA ASP A 17 -20.70 -5.76 -10.16
C ASP A 17 -19.26 -5.29 -9.95
N SER A 18 -19.08 -4.06 -9.46
CA SER A 18 -17.76 -3.54 -9.19
C SER A 18 -17.08 -4.25 -8.01
N LEU A 19 -17.83 -4.66 -6.98
CA LEU A 19 -17.30 -5.50 -5.90
C LEU A 19 -16.81 -6.85 -6.42
N ARG A 20 -17.58 -7.52 -7.28
CA ARG A 20 -17.18 -8.78 -7.92
C ARG A 20 -15.90 -8.62 -8.72
N LYS A 21 -15.76 -7.54 -9.48
CA LYS A 21 -14.53 -7.23 -10.24
C LYS A 21 -13.32 -7.04 -9.34
N VAL A 22 -13.46 -6.25 -8.26
CA VAL A 22 -12.37 -6.03 -7.30
C VAL A 22 -11.99 -7.32 -6.60
N GLN A 23 -12.97 -8.15 -6.22
CA GLN A 23 -12.70 -9.44 -5.60
C GLN A 23 -11.94 -10.37 -6.56
N HIS A 24 -12.43 -10.57 -7.78
CA HIS A 24 -11.76 -11.41 -8.76
C HIS A 24 -10.31 -10.97 -9.06
N ALA A 25 -10.07 -9.65 -9.17
CA ALA A 25 -8.73 -9.13 -9.38
C ALA A 25 -7.78 -9.42 -8.19
N ARG A 26 -8.30 -9.35 -6.96
CA ARG A 26 -7.54 -9.66 -5.75
C ARG A 26 -7.26 -11.15 -5.60
N ASP A 27 -8.24 -11.99 -5.91
CA ASP A 27 -8.10 -13.45 -5.87
C ASP A 27 -7.03 -13.89 -6.88
N LEU A 28 -7.08 -13.37 -8.12
CA LEU A 28 -6.05 -13.64 -9.12
C LEU A 28 -4.65 -13.20 -8.65
N PHE A 29 -4.54 -11.99 -8.08
CA PHE A 29 -3.26 -11.50 -7.55
C PHE A 29 -2.74 -12.37 -6.40
N TYR A 30 -3.62 -12.83 -5.52
CA TYR A 30 -3.28 -13.73 -4.43
C TYR A 30 -2.76 -15.08 -4.97
N GLU A 31 -3.45 -15.70 -5.91
CA GLU A 31 -3.02 -16.97 -6.53
C GLU A 31 -1.66 -16.83 -7.22
N GLN A 32 -1.40 -15.69 -7.88
CA GLN A 32 -0.08 -15.41 -8.45
C GLN A 32 1.01 -15.43 -7.37
N LEU A 33 0.77 -14.81 -6.22
CA LEU A 33 1.72 -14.82 -5.10
C LEU A 33 1.91 -16.22 -4.53
N VAL A 34 0.82 -17.00 -4.36
CA VAL A 34 0.87 -18.40 -3.89
C VAL A 34 1.68 -19.28 -4.84
N ALA A 35 1.54 -19.07 -6.15
CA ALA A 35 2.33 -19.75 -7.18
C ALA A 35 3.79 -19.27 -7.26
N GLY A 36 4.19 -18.31 -6.42
CA GLY A 36 5.57 -17.80 -6.34
C GLY A 36 5.90 -16.69 -7.35
N HIS A 37 4.91 -16.14 -8.05
CA HIS A 37 5.16 -14.96 -8.88
C HIS A 37 5.52 -13.76 -8.01
N GLN A 38 6.47 -12.96 -8.47
CA GLN A 38 6.85 -11.74 -7.78
C GLN A 38 5.77 -10.66 -7.94
N PRO A 39 5.44 -9.92 -6.87
CA PRO A 39 4.50 -8.81 -6.97
C PRO A 39 5.05 -7.72 -7.92
N PRO A 40 4.16 -6.92 -8.55
CA PRO A 40 4.56 -5.72 -9.27
C PRO A 40 5.46 -4.83 -8.41
N LYS A 41 6.49 -4.26 -9.03
CA LYS A 41 7.42 -3.37 -8.32
C LYS A 41 6.64 -2.14 -7.84
N LYS A 42 6.74 -1.85 -6.53
CA LYS A 42 6.26 -0.59 -5.94
C LYS A 42 6.81 0.60 -6.72
N LEU A 43 6.02 1.67 -6.81
CA LEU A 43 6.49 2.94 -7.37
C LEU A 43 7.78 3.39 -6.65
N LYS A 44 8.70 4.00 -7.41
CA LYS A 44 10.01 4.42 -6.90
C LYS A 44 9.90 5.23 -5.60
N LYS A 45 8.95 6.18 -5.52
CA LYS A 45 8.72 7.00 -4.32
C LYS A 45 8.46 6.18 -3.04
N TYR A 46 7.74 5.06 -3.16
CA TYR A 46 7.45 4.19 -2.02
C TYR A 46 8.65 3.31 -1.66
N ARG A 47 9.43 2.88 -2.66
CA ARG A 47 10.68 2.15 -2.41
C ARG A 47 11.72 3.04 -1.72
N ASP A 48 11.82 4.29 -2.13
CA ASP A 48 12.71 5.27 -1.53
C ASP A 48 12.26 5.60 -0.09
N ALA A 49 10.96 5.73 0.15
CA ALA A 49 10.40 5.88 1.49
C ALA A 49 10.70 4.65 2.38
N ASP A 50 10.48 3.42 1.88
CA ASP A 50 10.81 2.18 2.60
C ASP A 50 12.29 2.18 3.02
N ASN A 51 13.21 2.53 2.10
CA ASN A 51 14.64 2.60 2.39
C ASN A 51 14.98 3.66 3.45
N ARG A 52 14.33 4.84 3.40
CA ARG A 52 14.51 5.89 4.40
C ARG A 52 14.00 5.45 5.77
N ILE A 53 12.83 4.82 5.83
CA ILE A 53 12.24 4.28 7.07
C ILE A 53 13.18 3.22 7.67
N VAL A 54 13.65 2.26 6.87
CA VAL A 54 14.59 1.22 7.33
C VAL A 54 15.86 1.84 7.92
N ARG A 55 16.39 2.89 7.30
CA ARG A 55 17.57 3.62 7.81
C ARG A 55 17.29 4.27 9.17
N ILE A 56 16.11 4.87 9.35
CA ILE A 56 15.72 5.52 10.62
C ILE A 56 15.50 4.47 11.72
N VAL A 57 14.78 3.39 11.41
CA VAL A 57 14.51 2.29 12.35
C VAL A 57 15.80 1.66 12.86
N ARG A 58 16.80 1.48 11.99
CA ARG A 58 18.13 0.95 12.38
C ARG A 58 18.89 1.85 13.36
N GLN A 59 18.52 3.12 13.47
CA GLN A 59 19.16 4.11 14.35
C GLN A 59 18.31 4.41 15.60
N TYR A 60 17.43 3.49 15.99
CA TYR A 60 16.52 3.68 17.11
C TYR A 60 17.25 3.98 18.43
N ILE A 61 18.36 3.27 18.70
CA ILE A 61 19.14 3.43 19.93
C ILE A 61 19.97 4.73 19.91
N ASP A 62 20.42 5.15 18.73
CA ASP A 62 21.40 6.22 18.56
C ASP A 62 20.77 7.61 18.35
N ARG A 63 19.44 7.70 18.33
CA ARG A 63 18.71 8.95 18.10
C ARG A 63 17.90 9.34 19.32
N ASP A 64 17.82 10.66 19.52
CA ASP A 64 16.76 11.24 20.34
C ASP A 64 15.37 10.80 19.83
N ILE A 65 14.49 10.46 20.76
CA ILE A 65 13.17 9.87 20.49
C ILE A 65 12.28 10.82 19.66
N ILE A 66 12.37 12.13 19.89
CA ILE A 66 11.57 13.11 19.14
C ILE A 66 12.07 13.18 17.70
N THR A 67 13.39 13.25 17.51
CA THR A 67 14.02 13.25 16.19
C THR A 67 13.72 11.95 15.41
N TYR A 68 13.69 10.81 16.12
CA TYR A 68 13.32 9.52 15.55
C TYR A 68 11.87 9.53 15.03
N LEU A 69 10.92 9.96 15.86
CA LEU A 69 9.50 10.00 15.50
C LEU A 69 9.21 11.01 14.38
N GLN A 70 9.84 12.18 14.40
CA GLN A 70 9.74 13.17 13.33
C GLN A 70 10.27 12.62 11.99
N GLY A 71 11.41 11.92 12.04
CA GLY A 71 11.98 11.28 10.86
C GLY A 71 11.03 10.24 10.25
N LEU A 72 10.33 9.45 11.07
CA LEU A 72 9.32 8.52 10.60
C LEU A 72 8.12 9.24 9.98
N ALA A 73 7.59 10.26 10.66
CA ALA A 73 6.42 11.02 10.21
C ALA A 73 6.63 11.63 8.81
N HIS A 74 7.83 12.14 8.52
CA HIS A 74 8.16 12.75 7.22
C HIS A 74 8.17 11.76 6.03
N ASN A 75 8.01 10.46 6.25
CA ASN A 75 7.91 9.48 5.17
C ASN A 75 6.46 9.13 4.78
N TYR A 76 5.46 9.69 5.46
CA TYR A 76 4.03 9.40 5.27
C TYR A 76 3.25 10.59 4.68
N ASP A 77 3.77 11.20 3.61
CA ASP A 77 3.07 12.21 2.80
C ASP A 77 1.91 11.64 1.94
#